data_AF-A0A9E7SPK1-F1
#
_entry.id   AF-A0A9E7SPK1-F1
#
_cell.length_a   1.000
_cell.length_b   1.000
_cell.length_c   1.000
_cell.angle_alpha   90.00
_cell.angle_beta   90.00
_cell.angle_gamma   90.00
#
_symmetry.space_group_name_H-M   'P 1'
#
loop_
_entity.id
_entity.type
_entity.pdbx_description
1 polymer ?
#
loop_
_entity_poly.entity_id
_entity_poly.type
_entity_poly.pdbx_seq_one_letter_code
_entity_poly.pdbx_strand_id
1 'polypeptide(L)'
;MFMYLIAIPIYAQQEENRPKYDLIIVRDDDLIDYITVLPYANLLKVPVLPVNPQKLDEKTWAQLYSYIQIGWKKILIVGNSNAVSKEVEDELLKMGYSVTRIGGDVRTETAEKLAVHFYPQGSKTVVLASALDYGSALAASRFAMEYDLPLLLTLENDLSEHAVAGLKHLQPELVVLVGTGLNETIEAKLRSMGYETYWLGKNVEKPPVSPPEEPSPYRYSLIGAIVSLAIAVPITLYWAKKKWYSNKIPVEVLTEKERIVVKALIEQGGKVKQEDLPELTGYSRPTVSRIIQELEKKQLIEREKVGKTFIVKLVKEIDLKE
;
A
#
# COMPACT_ATOMS: atom_id res chain seq x y z
N MET A 1 -23.12 3.78 -14.44
CA MET A 1 -22.31 4.83 -13.81
C MET A 1 -22.49 4.74 -12.30
N PHE A 2 -21.90 3.71 -11.68
CA PHE A 2 -21.89 3.55 -10.23
C PHE A 2 -20.56 4.10 -9.72
N MET A 3 -20.60 5.28 -9.13
CA MET A 3 -19.46 5.94 -8.55
C MET A 3 -19.24 5.33 -7.17
N TYR A 4 -18.28 4.40 -7.05
CA TYR A 4 -17.78 3.94 -5.76
C TYR A 4 -17.02 5.11 -5.12
N LEU A 5 -17.73 5.90 -4.31
CA LEU A 5 -17.11 6.79 -3.32
C LEU A 5 -16.57 5.89 -2.21
N ILE A 6 -15.33 5.44 -2.37
CA ILE A 6 -14.58 4.86 -1.27
C ILE A 6 -14.35 6.02 -0.31
N ALA A 7 -15.03 6.00 0.85
CA ALA A 7 -14.73 6.90 1.94
C ALA A 7 -13.27 6.64 2.35
N ILE A 8 -12.37 7.54 1.95
CA ILE A 8 -10.99 7.51 2.39
C ILE A 8 -11.05 7.70 3.91
N PRO A 9 -10.51 6.77 4.73
CA PRO A 9 -10.49 6.95 6.17
C PRO A 9 -9.78 8.28 6.51
N ILE A 10 -10.25 8.98 7.53
CA ILE A 10 -9.75 10.31 7.96
C ILE A 10 -8.22 10.30 8.12
N TYR A 11 -7.65 9.19 8.59
CA TYR A 11 -6.20 8.98 8.68
C TYR A 11 -5.47 9.10 7.32
N ALA A 12 -6.02 8.49 6.26
CA ALA A 12 -5.44 8.56 4.92
C ALA A 12 -5.61 9.96 4.28
N GLN A 13 -6.66 10.72 4.64
CA GLN A 13 -6.77 12.14 4.25
C GLN A 13 -5.75 13.03 4.97
N GLN A 14 -5.34 12.65 6.18
CA GLN A 14 -4.35 13.38 6.98
C GLN A 14 -2.91 13.14 6.46
N GLU A 15 -2.60 11.94 5.96
CA GLU A 15 -1.35 11.65 5.23
C GLU A 15 -1.24 12.43 3.91
N GLU A 16 -2.33 12.56 3.16
CA GLU A 16 -2.31 13.18 1.83
C GLU A 16 -2.04 14.71 1.88
N ASN A 17 -2.42 15.36 2.99
CA ASN A 17 -2.29 16.81 3.18
C ASN A 17 -0.97 17.26 3.86
N ARG A 18 -0.06 16.35 4.23
CA ARG A 18 1.21 16.73 4.86
C ARG A 18 2.17 17.38 3.85
N PRO A 19 3.00 18.36 4.28
CA PRO A 19 4.03 18.92 3.42
C PRO A 19 5.01 17.81 3.01
N LYS A 20 5.19 17.64 1.69
CA LYS A 20 6.02 16.56 1.13
C LYS A 20 7.46 17.04 0.95
N TYR A 21 8.37 16.37 1.62
CA TYR A 21 9.82 16.49 1.42
C TYR A 21 10.39 15.12 1.08
N ASP A 22 11.54 15.09 0.42
CA ASP A 22 12.26 13.85 0.10
C ASP A 22 13.48 13.66 1.02
N LEU A 23 13.98 14.75 1.60
CA LEU A 23 15.19 14.78 2.42
C LEU A 23 15.10 15.92 3.46
N ILE A 24 15.55 15.64 4.68
CA ILE A 24 15.79 16.66 5.71
C ILE A 24 17.31 16.87 5.85
N ILE A 25 17.75 18.12 5.84
CA ILE A 25 19.14 18.52 6.08
C ILE A 25 19.25 19.24 7.42
N VAL A 26 20.25 18.86 8.21
CA VAL A 26 20.63 19.50 9.48
C VAL A 26 22.13 19.71 9.52
N ARG A 27 22.60 20.54 10.45
CA ARG A 27 24.02 20.65 10.76
C ARG A 27 24.58 19.38 11.40
N ASP A 28 25.86 19.09 11.17
CA ASP A 28 26.55 17.92 11.71
C ASP A 28 27.32 18.16 13.02
N ASP A 29 27.41 19.41 13.47
CA ASP A 29 28.21 19.85 14.62
C ASP A 29 27.39 20.16 15.89
N ASP A 30 26.06 20.14 15.83
CA ASP A 30 25.19 20.14 17.03
C ASP A 30 24.11 19.05 16.93
N LEU A 31 24.24 18.03 17.78
CA LEU A 31 23.36 16.87 17.78
C LEU A 31 21.89 17.20 18.10
N ILE A 32 21.61 18.32 18.78
CA ILE A 32 20.22 18.65 19.14
C ILE A 32 19.37 18.93 17.90
N ASP A 33 19.94 19.51 16.85
CA ASP A 33 19.22 19.79 15.61
C ASP A 33 18.86 18.49 14.90
N TYR A 34 19.77 17.51 14.92
CA TYR A 34 19.49 16.16 14.41
C TYR A 34 18.39 15.46 15.24
N ILE A 35 18.47 15.49 16.57
CA ILE A 35 17.47 14.86 17.45
C ILE A 35 16.08 15.45 17.22
N THR A 36 15.99 16.78 17.13
CA THR A 36 14.72 17.51 17.04
C THR A 36 13.94 17.14 15.77
N VAL A 37 14.63 16.75 14.69
CA VAL A 37 13.99 16.44 13.40
C VAL A 37 13.54 14.99 13.25
N LEU A 38 14.03 14.06 14.08
CA LEU A 38 13.75 12.63 13.92
C LEU A 38 12.25 12.25 13.95
N PRO A 39 11.38 12.85 14.80
CA PRO A 39 9.95 12.56 14.77
C PRO A 39 9.35 12.91 13.41
N TYR A 40 9.77 14.01 12.82
CA TYR A 40 9.26 14.49 11.54
C TYR A 40 9.85 13.71 10.36
N ALA A 41 11.12 13.31 10.44
CA ALA A 41 11.73 12.38 9.48
C ALA A 41 10.99 11.03 9.45
N ASN A 42 10.64 10.51 10.64
CA ASN A 42 9.83 9.29 10.76
C ASN A 42 8.42 9.48 10.23
N LEU A 43 7.80 10.64 10.48
CA LEU A 43 6.47 10.98 9.98
C LEU A 43 6.41 11.00 8.44
N LEU A 44 7.47 11.52 7.82
CA LEU A 44 7.61 11.65 6.37
C LEU A 44 8.19 10.38 5.70
N LYS A 45 8.79 9.47 6.48
CA LYS A 45 9.57 8.31 6.00
C LYS A 45 10.73 8.72 5.09
N VAL A 46 11.43 9.79 5.46
CA VAL A 46 12.60 10.33 4.74
C VAL A 46 13.85 10.30 5.61
N PRO A 47 15.05 10.22 5.01
CA PRO A 47 16.29 10.31 5.78
C PRO A 47 16.57 11.74 6.26
N VAL A 48 17.40 11.81 7.29
CA VAL A 48 18.05 13.04 7.74
C VAL A 48 19.52 12.97 7.30
N LEU A 49 20.00 14.01 6.62
CA LEU A 49 21.39 14.14 6.20
C LEU A 49 22.06 15.27 6.99
N PRO A 50 22.91 14.93 7.97
CA PRO A 50 23.80 15.90 8.59
C PRO A 50 24.83 16.40 7.58
N VAL A 51 25.02 17.71 7.51
CA VAL A 51 26.00 18.36 6.64
C VAL A 51 26.83 19.36 7.42
N ASN A 52 28.04 19.64 6.92
CA ASN A 52 28.83 20.73 7.45
C ASN A 52 28.06 22.06 7.29
N PRO A 53 27.95 22.89 8.34
CA PRO A 53 27.12 24.10 8.32
C PRO A 53 27.54 25.13 7.27
N GLN A 54 28.81 25.18 6.88
CA GLN A 54 29.36 26.26 6.06
C GLN A 54 29.51 25.88 4.59
N LYS A 55 29.74 24.61 4.27
CA LYS A 55 29.98 24.14 2.90
C LYS A 55 29.63 22.66 2.73
N LEU A 56 29.20 22.26 1.55
CA LEU A 56 29.03 20.83 1.23
C LEU A 56 30.35 20.23 0.77
N ASP A 57 30.76 19.12 1.37
CA ASP A 57 31.98 18.40 0.97
C ASP A 57 31.74 17.47 -0.24
N GLU A 58 32.81 17.00 -0.87
CA GLU A 58 32.74 16.16 -2.07
C GLU A 58 31.88 14.90 -1.88
N LYS A 59 31.88 14.32 -0.66
CA LYS A 59 31.10 13.13 -0.34
C LYS A 59 29.61 13.49 -0.26
N THR A 60 29.28 14.59 0.40
CA THR A 60 27.91 15.11 0.47
C THR A 60 27.39 15.45 -0.92
N TRP A 61 28.21 16.06 -1.78
CA TRP A 61 27.86 16.32 -3.19
C TRP A 61 27.50 15.05 -3.94
N ALA A 62 28.35 14.02 -3.89
CA ALA A 62 28.09 12.75 -4.56
C ALA A 62 26.79 12.07 -4.08
N GLN A 63 26.53 12.14 -2.76
CA GLN A 63 25.30 11.62 -2.17
C GLN A 63 24.07 12.39 -2.66
N LEU A 64 24.12 13.72 -2.66
CA LEU A 64 23.04 14.58 -3.16
C LEU A 64 22.79 14.38 -4.66
N TYR A 65 23.82 14.19 -5.49
CA TYR A 65 23.62 13.85 -6.90
C TYR A 65 22.91 12.49 -7.07
N SER A 66 23.23 11.51 -6.23
CA SER A 66 22.56 10.20 -6.25
C SER A 66 21.07 10.34 -5.94
N TYR A 67 20.69 11.20 -5.00
CA TYR A 67 19.29 11.49 -4.68
C TYR A 67 18.53 12.15 -5.84
N ILE A 68 19.16 13.07 -6.57
CA ILE A 68 18.56 13.65 -7.77
C ILE A 68 18.28 12.59 -8.83
N GLN A 69 19.21 11.64 -9.03
CA GLN A 69 19.07 10.58 -10.04
C GLN A 69 17.89 9.65 -9.76
N ILE A 70 17.55 9.42 -8.49
CA ILE A 70 16.38 8.64 -8.08
C ILE A 70 15.10 9.49 -7.96
N GLY A 71 15.16 10.76 -8.35
CA GLY A 71 14.00 11.65 -8.48
C GLY A 71 13.69 12.51 -7.26
N TRP A 72 14.57 12.58 -6.25
CA TRP A 72 14.36 13.44 -5.08
C TRP A 72 14.62 14.90 -5.45
N LYS A 73 13.70 15.78 -5.04
CA LYS A 73 13.69 17.18 -5.45
C LYS A 73 13.39 18.14 -4.31
N LYS A 74 12.71 17.72 -3.25
CA LYS A 74 12.26 18.61 -2.17
C LYS A 74 13.10 18.40 -0.92
N ILE A 75 13.84 19.43 -0.54
CA ILE A 75 14.68 19.44 0.66
C ILE A 75 14.04 20.34 1.72
N LEU A 76 14.02 19.85 2.95
CA LEU A 76 13.79 20.67 4.13
C LEU A 76 15.13 20.90 4.85
N ILE A 77 15.64 22.13 4.85
CA ILE A 77 16.73 22.53 5.75
C ILE A 77 16.12 22.89 7.10
N VAL A 78 16.66 22.32 8.17
CA VAL A 78 16.28 22.67 9.53
C VAL A 78 17.38 23.48 10.20
N GLY A 79 16.97 24.61 10.79
CA GLY A 79 17.85 25.61 11.38
C GLY A 79 17.89 26.91 10.58
N ASN A 80 18.20 28.02 11.27
CA ASN A 80 18.42 29.31 10.63
C ASN A 80 19.74 29.30 9.82
N SER A 81 20.10 30.45 9.23
CA SER A 81 21.32 30.57 8.43
C SER A 81 22.62 30.42 9.24
N ASN A 82 22.57 30.46 10.57
CA ASN A 82 23.75 30.21 11.41
C ASN A 82 23.95 28.70 11.65
N ALA A 83 22.86 27.93 11.63
CA ALA A 83 22.88 26.47 11.75
C ALA A 83 23.27 25.81 10.43
N VAL A 84 22.69 26.23 9.32
CA VAL A 84 23.10 25.80 7.97
C VAL A 84 23.16 27.04 7.10
N SER A 85 24.33 27.37 6.57
CA SER A 85 24.61 28.63 5.91
C SER A 85 23.74 28.86 4.68
N LYS A 86 23.66 30.13 4.26
CA LYS A 86 22.97 30.48 3.02
C LYS A 86 23.74 29.94 1.81
N GLU A 87 25.06 29.84 1.91
CA GLU A 87 25.92 29.28 0.87
C GLU A 87 25.57 27.81 0.61
N VAL A 88 25.33 27.01 1.66
CA VAL A 88 24.85 25.62 1.52
C VAL A 88 23.48 25.57 0.84
N GLU A 89 22.55 26.44 1.23
CA GLU A 89 21.23 26.53 0.58
C GLU A 89 21.34 26.91 -0.90
N ASP A 90 22.17 27.89 -1.24
CA ASP A 90 22.41 28.31 -2.62
C ASP A 90 23.06 27.20 -3.47
N GLU A 91 23.95 26.39 -2.88
CA GLU A 91 24.50 25.19 -3.53
C GLU A 91 23.41 24.16 -3.85
N LEU A 92 22.52 23.86 -2.91
CA LEU A 92 21.40 22.94 -3.12
C LEU A 92 20.43 23.45 -4.21
N LEU A 93 20.15 24.75 -4.24
CA LEU A 93 19.34 25.37 -5.30
C LEU A 93 20.01 25.25 -6.67
N LYS A 94 21.34 25.46 -6.75
CA LYS A 94 22.11 25.30 -8.01
C LYS A 94 22.12 23.85 -8.50
N MET A 95 22.03 22.87 -7.61
CA MET A 95 21.85 21.46 -7.96
C MET A 95 20.46 21.15 -8.55
N GLY A 96 19.50 22.06 -8.42
CA GLY A 96 18.14 21.88 -8.91
C GLY A 96 17.19 21.25 -7.88
N TYR A 97 17.49 21.39 -6.59
CA TYR A 97 16.52 21.10 -5.52
C TYR A 97 15.56 22.28 -5.31
N SER A 98 14.36 21.97 -4.84
CA SER A 98 13.44 22.91 -4.20
C SER A 98 13.69 22.86 -2.70
N VAL A 99 14.15 23.98 -2.13
CA VAL A 99 14.53 24.06 -0.72
C VAL A 99 13.48 24.84 0.06
N THR A 100 13.03 24.26 1.18
CA THR A 100 12.32 24.97 2.25
C THR A 100 13.22 25.03 3.47
N ARG A 101 13.23 26.15 4.18
CA ARG A 101 13.96 26.29 5.45
C ARG A 101 12.99 26.50 6.61
N ILE A 102 13.18 25.76 7.69
CA ILE A 102 12.47 25.94 8.96
C ILE A 102 13.49 26.03 10.08
N GLY A 103 13.57 27.18 10.75
CA GLY A 103 14.45 27.36 11.88
C GLY A 103 14.13 28.63 12.67
N GLY A 104 14.48 28.60 13.94
CA GLY A 104 14.48 29.76 14.83
C GLY A 104 15.88 30.21 15.20
N ASP A 105 15.97 31.28 15.98
CA ASP A 105 17.20 31.79 16.55
C ASP A 105 17.68 30.93 17.73
N VAL A 106 16.75 30.21 18.36
CA VAL A 106 17.03 29.26 19.45
C VAL A 106 16.39 27.90 19.19
N ARG A 107 16.97 26.87 19.81
CA ARG A 107 16.53 25.46 19.67
C ARG A 107 15.05 25.23 20.02
N THR A 108 14.52 25.95 20.99
CA THR A 108 13.11 25.83 21.40
C THR A 108 12.17 26.41 20.35
N GLU A 109 12.57 27.47 19.65
CA GLU A 109 11.84 28.05 18.53
C GLU A 109 11.87 27.15 17.29
N THR A 110 13.01 26.54 16.97
CA THR A 110 13.09 25.55 15.88
C THR A 110 12.14 24.37 16.14
N ALA A 111 12.11 23.85 17.38
CA ALA A 111 11.19 22.79 17.77
C ALA A 111 9.71 23.20 17.65
N GLU A 112 9.36 24.41 18.12
CA GLU A 112 8.03 25.00 17.95
C GLU A 112 7.62 25.06 16.47
N LYS A 113 8.45 25.68 15.63
CA LYS A 113 8.15 25.88 14.21
C LYS A 113 7.97 24.55 13.47
N LEU A 114 8.79 23.55 13.78
CA LEU A 114 8.62 22.20 13.21
C LEU A 114 7.32 21.55 13.68
N ALA A 115 7.02 21.60 14.97
CA ALA A 115 5.80 21.03 15.52
C ALA A 115 4.56 21.64 14.86
N VAL A 116 4.51 22.96 14.74
CA VAL A 116 3.42 23.69 14.08
C VAL A 116 3.35 23.36 12.58
N HIS A 117 4.49 23.28 11.90
CA HIS A 117 4.52 22.98 10.47
C HIS A 117 3.96 21.58 10.14
N PHE A 118 4.27 20.58 10.97
CA PHE A 118 3.85 19.19 10.73
C PHE A 118 2.52 18.83 11.40
N TYR A 119 2.06 19.62 12.37
CA TYR A 119 0.76 19.45 13.04
C TYR A 119 -0.07 20.76 12.97
N PRO A 120 -0.39 21.26 11.77
CA PRO A 120 -1.08 22.55 11.60
C PRO A 120 -2.54 22.55 12.09
N GLN A 121 -3.10 21.37 12.33
CA GLN A 121 -4.45 21.18 12.89
C GLN A 121 -4.42 20.90 14.40
N GLY A 122 -3.25 21.00 15.02
CA GLY A 122 -3.01 20.63 16.40
C GLY A 122 -2.77 19.14 16.62
N SER A 123 -2.56 18.78 17.89
CA SER A 123 -2.33 17.42 18.36
C SER A 123 -2.87 17.28 19.77
N LYS A 124 -3.64 16.21 20.04
CA LYS A 124 -4.16 15.92 21.38
C LYS A 124 -3.08 15.67 22.42
N THR A 125 -1.92 15.20 21.98
CA THR A 125 -0.77 14.93 22.84
C THR A 125 0.48 15.60 22.28
N VAL A 126 1.27 16.20 23.16
CA VAL A 126 2.56 16.81 22.84
C VAL A 126 3.65 16.19 23.71
N VAL A 127 4.80 15.91 23.12
CA VAL A 127 6.00 15.49 23.87
C VAL A 127 6.82 16.73 24.19
N LEU A 128 7.25 16.87 25.45
CA LEU A 128 8.09 17.96 25.92
C LEU A 128 9.37 17.40 26.54
N ALA A 129 10.51 17.95 26.13
CA ALA A 129 11.83 17.59 26.65
C ALA A 129 12.71 18.81 26.90
N SER A 130 13.78 18.61 27.68
CA SER A 130 14.81 19.62 27.84
C SER A 130 15.61 19.78 26.57
N ALA A 131 15.87 21.03 26.20
CA ALA A 131 16.71 21.40 25.09
C ALA A 131 18.21 21.32 25.44
N LEU A 132 18.57 21.17 26.73
CA LEU A 132 19.95 21.13 27.22
C LEU A 132 20.40 19.71 27.58
N ASP A 133 19.46 18.80 27.89
CA ASP A 133 19.74 17.38 28.16
C ASP A 133 19.49 16.54 26.90
N TYR A 134 20.56 16.23 26.17
CA TYR A 134 20.49 15.57 24.87
C TYR A 134 20.06 14.11 25.01
N GLY A 135 20.34 13.47 26.15
CA GLY A 135 19.89 12.11 26.44
C GLY A 135 18.37 12.07 26.60
N SER A 136 17.83 13.00 27.39
CA SER A 136 16.37 13.17 27.54
C SER A 136 15.70 13.57 26.23
N ALA A 137 16.29 14.48 25.45
CA ALA A 137 15.77 14.88 24.15
C ALA A 137 15.73 13.72 23.15
N LEU A 138 16.77 12.87 23.12
CA LEU A 138 16.79 11.69 22.25
C LEU A 138 15.72 10.66 22.65
N ALA A 139 15.56 10.41 23.95
CA ALA A 139 14.50 9.53 24.46
C ALA A 139 13.11 10.07 24.12
N ALA A 140 12.90 11.38 24.27
CA ALA A 140 11.67 12.07 23.91
C ALA A 140 11.38 11.99 22.42
N SER A 141 12.41 12.19 21.60
CA SER A 141 12.32 12.05 20.15
C SER A 141 11.90 10.63 19.76
N ARG A 142 12.51 9.60 20.34
CA ARG A 142 12.13 8.21 20.08
C ARG A 142 10.68 7.92 20.46
N PHE A 143 10.22 8.47 21.58
CA PHE A 143 8.84 8.38 22.01
C PHE A 143 7.90 9.09 21.02
N ALA A 144 8.22 10.32 20.63
CA ALA A 144 7.46 11.09 19.64
C ALA A 144 7.35 10.36 18.29
N MET A 145 8.43 9.69 17.85
CA MET A 145 8.43 8.85 16.64
C MET A 145 7.50 7.64 16.77
N GLU A 146 7.45 6.98 17.93
CA GLU A 146 6.64 5.77 18.14
C GLU A 146 5.15 6.07 18.06
N TYR A 147 4.76 7.26 18.55
CA TYR A 147 3.37 7.64 18.73
C TYR A 147 2.89 8.69 17.71
N ASP A 148 3.71 9.04 16.71
CA ASP A 148 3.48 10.12 15.75
C ASP A 148 2.99 11.41 16.44
N LEU A 149 3.80 11.91 17.38
CA LEU A 149 3.50 13.10 18.16
C LEU A 149 4.45 14.26 17.83
N PRO A 150 4.00 15.52 17.98
CA PRO A 150 4.88 16.68 17.94
C PRO A 150 5.85 16.67 19.13
N LEU A 151 7.10 17.08 18.88
CA LEU A 151 8.12 17.28 19.90
C LEU A 151 8.38 18.78 20.07
N LEU A 152 8.16 19.27 21.29
CA LEU A 152 8.59 20.58 21.74
C LEU A 152 9.81 20.45 22.65
N LEU A 153 10.63 21.51 22.65
CA LEU A 153 11.77 21.64 23.55
C LEU A 153 11.56 22.85 24.46
N THR A 154 12.05 22.74 25.69
CA THR A 154 12.09 23.85 26.65
C THR A 154 13.41 23.88 27.42
N LEU A 155 13.67 24.94 28.17
CA LEU A 155 14.82 25.03 29.06
C LEU A 155 14.50 24.41 30.43
N GLU A 156 15.52 23.99 31.17
CA GLU A 156 15.39 23.15 32.37
C GLU A 156 14.63 23.83 33.52
N ASN A 157 14.69 25.16 33.61
CA ASN A 157 14.17 25.92 34.74
C ASN A 157 12.90 26.72 34.44
N ASP A 158 12.50 26.83 33.17
CA ASP A 158 11.28 27.53 32.81
C ASP A 158 10.69 26.97 31.51
N LEU A 159 9.37 26.98 31.44
CA LEU A 159 8.64 26.70 30.21
C LEU A 159 8.86 27.88 29.26
N SER A 160 9.71 27.68 28.26
CA SER A 160 10.12 28.71 27.30
C SER A 160 8.91 29.29 26.56
N GLU A 161 9.01 30.54 26.11
CA GLU A 161 7.93 31.20 25.38
C GLU A 161 7.56 30.47 24.08
N HIS A 162 8.54 29.86 23.41
CA HIS A 162 8.34 29.03 22.22
C HIS A 162 7.60 27.72 22.54
N ALA A 163 7.92 27.06 23.66
CA ALA A 163 7.15 25.91 24.10
C ALA A 163 5.70 26.31 24.42
N VAL A 164 5.48 27.45 25.07
CA VAL A 164 4.14 27.99 25.33
C VAL A 164 3.40 28.30 24.03
N ALA A 165 4.06 28.94 23.05
CA ALA A 165 3.49 29.26 21.75
C ALA A 165 3.09 27.99 21.00
N GLY A 166 3.98 26.99 20.98
CA GLY A 166 3.73 25.68 20.40
C GLY A 166 2.53 24.99 21.04
N LEU A 167 2.47 24.95 22.38
CA LEU A 167 1.32 24.37 23.10
C LEU A 167 0.01 25.08 22.78
N LYS A 168 0.02 26.43 22.69
CA LYS A 168 -1.18 27.20 22.32
C LYS A 168 -1.68 26.91 20.91
N HIS A 169 -0.75 26.71 19.96
CA HIS A 169 -1.10 26.36 18.58
C HIS A 169 -1.59 24.91 18.49
N LEU A 170 -0.89 23.99 19.17
CA LEU A 170 -1.15 22.56 19.09
C LEU A 170 -2.40 22.13 19.87
N GLN A 171 -2.79 22.90 20.89
CA GLN A 171 -3.96 22.68 21.74
C GLN A 171 -4.05 21.23 22.29
N PRO A 172 -2.98 20.70 22.93
CA PRO A 172 -3.03 19.36 23.49
C PRO A 172 -3.94 19.29 24.71
N GLU A 173 -4.51 18.10 24.92
CA GLU A 173 -5.13 17.70 26.19
C GLU A 173 -4.02 17.22 27.15
N LEU A 174 -3.04 16.47 26.61
CA LEU A 174 -1.95 15.83 27.38
C LEU A 174 -0.57 16.31 26.95
N VAL A 175 0.29 16.65 27.92
CA VAL A 175 1.72 16.91 27.72
C VAL A 175 2.54 15.80 28.38
N VAL A 176 3.27 15.04 27.55
CA VAL A 176 4.19 14.00 28.02
C VAL A 176 5.57 14.59 28.23
N LEU A 177 5.97 14.67 29.50
CA LEU A 177 7.30 15.11 29.94
C LEU A 177 8.24 13.91 29.86
N VAL A 178 9.41 14.05 29.23
CA VAL A 178 10.36 12.94 29.08
C VAL A 178 11.73 13.29 29.65
N GLY A 179 12.24 12.39 30.48
CA GLY A 179 13.61 12.42 30.98
C GLY A 179 13.82 13.32 32.20
N THR A 180 15.08 13.53 32.56
CA THR A 180 15.49 14.15 33.83
C THR A 180 15.86 15.62 33.72
N GLY A 181 16.07 16.15 32.51
CA GLY A 181 16.37 17.57 32.28
C GLY A 181 15.19 18.53 32.52
N LEU A 182 14.04 18.02 32.97
CA LEU A 182 12.86 18.83 33.32
C LEU A 182 12.65 18.82 34.84
N ASN A 183 11.97 19.83 35.36
CA ASN A 183 11.71 19.97 36.79
C ASN A 183 10.20 20.07 37.11
N GLU A 184 9.86 19.97 38.40
CA GLU A 184 8.48 20.00 38.87
C GLU A 184 7.81 21.37 38.70
N THR A 185 8.61 22.45 38.61
CA THR A 185 8.09 23.79 38.32
C THR A 185 7.49 23.86 36.93
N ILE A 186 8.11 23.23 35.93
CA ILE A 186 7.58 23.13 34.57
C ILE A 186 6.26 22.35 34.57
N GLU A 187 6.23 21.19 35.24
CA GLU A 187 5.01 20.38 35.33
C GLU A 187 3.87 21.16 36.02
N ALA A 188 4.15 21.82 37.14
CA ALA A 188 3.17 22.64 37.84
C ALA A 188 2.65 23.80 36.97
N LYS A 189 3.53 24.45 36.19
CA LYS A 189 3.15 25.51 35.24
C LYS A 189 2.21 24.95 34.16
N LEU A 190 2.53 23.80 33.56
CA LEU A 190 1.66 23.13 32.58
C LEU A 190 0.27 22.81 33.15
N ARG A 191 0.22 22.24 34.35
CA ARG A 191 -1.05 21.97 35.04
C ARG A 191 -1.84 23.24 35.35
N SER A 192 -1.17 24.32 35.76
CA SER A 192 -1.82 25.62 35.99
C SER A 192 -2.39 26.25 34.70
N MET A 193 -1.84 25.88 33.55
CA MET A 193 -2.35 26.27 32.23
C MET A 193 -3.50 25.38 31.74
N GLY A 194 -3.86 24.34 32.49
CA GLY A 194 -5.00 23.46 32.19
C GLY A 194 -4.65 22.17 31.42
N TYR A 195 -3.37 21.85 31.25
CA TYR A 195 -2.96 20.61 30.57
C TYR A 195 -2.86 19.43 31.54
N GLU A 196 -3.26 18.24 31.08
CA GLU A 196 -2.86 17.00 31.74
C GLU A 196 -1.37 16.75 31.52
N THR A 197 -0.69 16.16 32.52
CA THR A 197 0.75 15.87 32.42
C THR A 197 1.03 14.40 32.70
N TYR A 198 1.94 13.82 31.94
CA TYR A 198 2.48 12.48 32.20
C TYR A 198 4.00 12.50 32.11
N TRP A 199 4.70 12.08 33.17
CA TRP A 199 6.17 12.12 33.19
C TRP A 199 6.78 10.74 33.00
N LEU A 200 7.30 10.50 31.80
CA LEU A 200 8.01 9.28 31.44
C LEU A 200 9.35 9.22 32.18
N GLY A 201 9.53 8.18 33.00
CA GLY A 201 10.70 7.98 33.85
C GLY A 201 10.46 8.27 35.34
N LYS A 202 9.42 9.05 35.69
CA LYS A 202 8.90 9.13 37.07
C LYS A 202 7.72 8.18 37.29
N ASN A 203 6.86 8.02 36.29
CA ASN A 203 5.71 7.13 36.35
C ASN A 203 6.08 5.71 35.91
N VAL A 204 5.60 4.70 36.65
CA VAL A 204 5.84 3.27 36.39
C VAL A 204 4.85 2.69 35.38
N GLU A 205 3.69 3.34 35.25
CA GLU A 205 2.61 2.88 34.36
C GLU A 205 2.95 3.16 32.88
N LYS A 206 2.11 2.66 31.97
CA LYS A 206 2.23 3.02 30.56
C LYS A 206 1.57 4.39 30.37
N PRO A 207 2.15 5.29 29.56
CA PRO A 207 1.49 6.53 29.18
C PRO A 207 0.11 6.24 28.57
N PRO A 208 -0.90 7.08 28.79
CA PRO A 208 -2.23 6.93 28.19
C PRO A 208 -2.25 7.34 26.71
N VAL A 209 -1.26 6.88 25.95
CA VAL A 209 -1.10 7.12 24.51
C VAL A 209 -0.99 5.77 23.83
N SER A 210 -1.75 5.56 22.76
CA SER A 210 -1.67 4.35 21.93
C SER A 210 -0.89 4.65 20.65
N PRO A 211 -0.05 3.72 20.15
CA PRO A 211 0.63 3.89 18.88
C PRO A 211 -0.38 4.07 17.73
N PRO A 212 0.04 4.64 16.58
CA PRO A 212 -0.78 4.70 15.39
C PRO A 212 -1.34 3.33 15.01
N GLU A 213 -2.61 3.26 14.60
CA GLU A 213 -3.20 2.00 14.14
C GLU A 213 -2.53 1.54 12.85
N GLU A 214 -1.71 0.48 12.92
CA GLU A 214 -1.18 -0.15 11.72
C GLU A 214 -2.31 -0.84 10.92
N PRO A 215 -2.38 -0.65 9.59
CA PRO A 215 -3.38 -1.34 8.79
C PRO A 215 -3.15 -2.86 8.87
N SER A 216 -4.16 -3.59 9.37
CA SER A 216 -4.09 -5.05 9.50
C SER A 216 -3.66 -5.71 8.18
N PRO A 217 -2.63 -6.58 8.18
CA PRO A 217 -2.14 -7.25 6.98
C PRO A 217 -3.22 -8.10 6.29
N TYR A 218 -4.23 -8.53 7.05
CA TYR A 218 -5.37 -9.29 6.53
C TYR A 218 -6.30 -8.46 5.64
N ARG A 219 -6.32 -7.13 5.75
CA ARG A 219 -7.16 -6.27 4.89
C ARG A 219 -6.72 -6.36 3.42
N TYR A 220 -5.42 -6.37 3.16
CA TYR A 220 -4.88 -6.47 1.81
C TYR A 220 -5.01 -7.88 1.23
N SER A 221 -4.87 -8.92 2.05
CA SER A 221 -5.08 -10.30 1.60
C SER A 221 -6.55 -10.59 1.29
N LEU A 222 -7.50 -10.02 2.04
CA LEU A 222 -8.93 -10.14 1.76
C LEU A 222 -9.32 -9.45 0.46
N ILE A 223 -8.84 -8.22 0.22
CA ILE A 223 -9.08 -7.48 -1.03
C ILE A 223 -8.47 -8.26 -2.21
N GLY A 224 -7.23 -8.73 -2.07
CA GLY A 224 -6.57 -9.55 -3.10
C GLY A 224 -7.33 -10.84 -3.40
N ALA A 225 -7.88 -11.51 -2.39
CA ALA A 225 -8.71 -12.71 -2.55
C ALA A 225 -10.02 -12.40 -3.27
N ILE A 226 -10.68 -11.29 -2.93
CA ILE A 226 -11.92 -10.86 -3.60
C ILE A 226 -11.66 -10.54 -5.07
N VAL A 227 -10.60 -9.79 -5.39
CA VAL A 227 -10.22 -9.46 -6.77
C VAL A 227 -9.88 -10.73 -7.55
N SER A 228 -9.13 -11.66 -6.94
CA SER A 228 -8.77 -12.94 -7.55
C SER A 228 -10.01 -13.78 -7.86
N LEU A 229 -10.98 -13.85 -6.94
CA LEU A 229 -12.25 -14.53 -7.16
C LEU A 229 -13.09 -13.85 -8.23
N ALA A 230 -13.15 -12.51 -8.24
CA ALA A 230 -13.88 -11.73 -9.24
C ALA A 230 -13.35 -11.94 -10.66
N ILE A 231 -12.07 -12.26 -10.83
CA ILE A 231 -11.45 -12.60 -12.12
C ILE A 231 -11.59 -14.09 -12.43
N ALA A 232 -11.32 -14.97 -11.46
CA ALA A 232 -11.28 -16.41 -11.67
C ALA A 232 -12.67 -17.01 -11.93
N VAL A 233 -13.71 -16.52 -11.25
CA VAL A 233 -15.07 -17.06 -11.37
C VAL A 233 -15.64 -16.83 -12.79
N PRO A 234 -15.62 -15.63 -13.38
CA PRO A 234 -16.09 -15.43 -14.75
C PRO A 234 -15.32 -16.24 -15.78
N ILE A 235 -13.99 -16.33 -15.63
CA ILE A 235 -13.13 -17.12 -16.52
C ILE A 235 -13.53 -18.59 -16.43
N THR A 236 -13.58 -19.16 -15.23
CA THR A 236 -13.95 -20.57 -15.03
C THR A 236 -15.36 -20.87 -15.53
N LEU A 237 -16.34 -19.99 -15.29
CA LEU A 237 -17.70 -20.11 -15.84
C LEU A 237 -17.71 -20.01 -17.37
N TYR A 238 -16.94 -19.11 -17.97
CA TYR A 238 -16.82 -19.00 -19.43
C TYR A 238 -16.26 -20.29 -20.05
N TRP A 239 -15.16 -20.83 -19.50
CA TRP A 239 -14.57 -22.07 -19.98
C TRP A 239 -15.47 -23.28 -19.75
N ALA A 240 -16.15 -23.36 -18.59
CA ALA A 240 -17.13 -24.39 -18.31
C ALA A 240 -18.30 -24.32 -19.30
N LYS A 241 -18.84 -23.12 -19.57
CA LYS A 241 -19.88 -22.89 -20.56
C LYS A 241 -19.40 -23.28 -21.96
N LYS A 242 -18.23 -22.82 -22.39
CA LYS A 242 -17.63 -23.15 -23.69
C LYS A 242 -17.45 -24.66 -23.89
N LYS A 243 -16.96 -25.37 -22.87
CA LYS A 243 -16.80 -26.83 -22.88
C LYS A 243 -18.15 -27.56 -22.97
N TRP A 244 -19.17 -27.05 -22.28
CA TRP A 244 -20.52 -27.61 -22.34
C TRP A 244 -21.17 -27.44 -23.73
N TYR A 245 -21.04 -26.26 -24.34
CA TYR A 245 -21.55 -26.03 -25.71
C TYR A 245 -20.80 -26.83 -26.78
N SER A 246 -19.48 -27.06 -26.63
CA SER A 246 -18.74 -27.88 -27.61
C SER A 246 -19.14 -29.37 -27.64
N ASN A 247 -19.81 -29.85 -26.58
CA ASN A 247 -20.26 -31.24 -26.48
C ASN A 247 -21.66 -31.48 -27.06
N LYS A 248 -22.41 -30.42 -27.40
CA LYS A 248 -23.74 -30.53 -28.03
C LYS A 248 -23.66 -30.04 -29.47
N ILE A 249 -24.02 -30.91 -30.42
CA ILE A 249 -24.02 -30.56 -31.84
C ILE A 249 -25.47 -30.41 -32.33
N PRO A 250 -25.83 -29.28 -32.95
CA PRO A 250 -27.14 -29.11 -33.58
C PRO A 250 -27.33 -30.11 -34.72
N VAL A 251 -28.51 -30.73 -34.82
CA VAL A 251 -28.84 -31.74 -35.84
C VAL A 251 -28.81 -31.16 -37.26
N GLU A 252 -28.93 -29.84 -37.39
CA GLU A 252 -28.92 -29.09 -38.65
C GLU A 252 -27.59 -29.23 -39.42
N VAL A 253 -26.50 -29.62 -38.74
CA VAL A 253 -25.17 -29.86 -39.35
C VAL A 253 -25.11 -31.21 -40.09
N LEU A 254 -26.15 -32.06 -39.95
CA LEU A 254 -26.27 -33.37 -40.59
C LEU A 254 -27.14 -33.31 -41.84
N THR A 255 -26.66 -33.94 -42.91
CA THR A 255 -27.46 -34.28 -44.09
C THR A 255 -28.54 -35.30 -43.73
N GLU A 256 -29.63 -35.38 -44.51
CA GLU A 256 -30.73 -36.32 -44.24
C GLU A 256 -30.26 -37.78 -44.09
N LYS A 257 -29.28 -38.19 -44.90
CA LYS A 257 -28.72 -39.55 -44.83
C LYS A 257 -27.91 -39.79 -43.56
N GLU A 258 -27.12 -38.80 -43.14
CA GLU A 258 -26.36 -38.84 -41.88
C GLU A 258 -27.29 -38.90 -40.67
N ARG A 259 -28.41 -38.16 -40.69
CA ARG A 259 -29.40 -38.17 -39.59
C ARG A 259 -29.98 -39.55 -39.35
N ILE A 260 -30.29 -40.30 -40.41
CA ILE A 260 -30.84 -41.65 -40.28
C ILE A 260 -29.82 -42.60 -39.63
N VAL A 261 -28.54 -42.53 -40.03
CA VAL A 261 -27.48 -43.33 -39.42
C VAL A 261 -27.23 -42.93 -37.96
N VAL A 262 -27.22 -41.64 -37.67
CA VAL A 262 -27.08 -41.11 -36.30
C VAL A 262 -28.28 -41.51 -35.43
N LYS A 263 -29.51 -41.46 -35.95
CA LYS A 263 -30.72 -41.87 -35.24
C LYS A 263 -30.68 -43.36 -34.89
N ALA A 264 -30.27 -44.21 -35.84
CA ALA A 264 -30.07 -45.64 -35.60
C ALA A 264 -29.00 -45.91 -34.51
N LEU A 265 -27.93 -45.12 -34.48
CA LEU A 265 -26.91 -45.21 -33.42
C LEU A 265 -27.46 -44.80 -32.05
N ILE A 266 -28.28 -43.74 -31.98
CA ILE A 266 -28.90 -43.26 -30.73
C ILE A 266 -29.90 -44.28 -30.20
N GLU A 267 -30.76 -44.83 -31.06
CA GLU A 267 -31.77 -45.83 -30.70
C GLU A 267 -31.16 -47.12 -30.12
N GLN A 268 -29.92 -47.44 -30.50
CA GLN A 268 -29.15 -48.57 -29.99
C GLN A 268 -28.21 -48.20 -28.82
N GLY A 269 -28.46 -47.08 -28.14
CA GLY A 269 -27.68 -46.67 -26.95
C GLY A 269 -26.31 -46.06 -27.26
N GLY A 270 -26.12 -45.55 -28.48
CA GLY A 270 -24.95 -44.79 -28.90
C GLY A 270 -23.74 -45.62 -29.36
N LYS A 271 -23.88 -46.95 -29.48
CA LYS A 271 -22.83 -47.87 -29.94
C LYS A 271 -23.43 -49.04 -30.74
N VAL A 272 -22.97 -49.24 -31.97
CA VAL A 272 -23.44 -50.32 -32.87
C VAL A 272 -22.28 -50.89 -33.69
N LYS A 273 -22.31 -52.17 -34.04
CA LYS A 273 -21.34 -52.71 -35.00
C LYS A 273 -21.67 -52.20 -36.41
N GLN A 274 -20.65 -51.81 -37.15
CA GLN A 274 -20.79 -51.27 -38.51
C GLN A 274 -21.49 -52.25 -39.47
N GLU A 275 -21.42 -53.55 -39.19
CA GLU A 275 -22.09 -54.60 -39.98
C GLU A 275 -23.63 -54.62 -39.83
N ASP A 276 -24.15 -54.12 -38.71
CA ASP A 276 -25.59 -54.11 -38.38
C ASP A 276 -26.29 -52.83 -38.89
N LEU A 277 -25.53 -51.75 -39.11
CA LEU A 277 -26.07 -50.46 -39.57
C LEU A 277 -26.80 -50.50 -40.92
N PRO A 278 -26.41 -51.30 -41.93
CA PRO A 278 -27.19 -51.46 -43.18
C PRO A 278 -28.63 -51.92 -42.94
N GLU A 279 -28.84 -52.84 -42.01
CA GLU A 279 -30.17 -53.38 -41.66
C GLU A 279 -31.00 -52.33 -40.92
N LEU A 280 -30.37 -51.62 -39.97
CA LEU A 280 -31.04 -50.59 -39.16
C LEU A 280 -31.39 -49.31 -39.95
N THR A 281 -30.68 -49.02 -41.03
CA THR A 281 -30.81 -47.75 -41.78
C THR A 281 -31.44 -47.92 -43.17
N GLY A 282 -31.57 -49.15 -43.66
CA GLY A 282 -32.05 -49.45 -45.02
C GLY A 282 -31.05 -49.08 -46.13
N TYR A 283 -29.82 -48.70 -45.79
CA TYR A 283 -28.78 -48.33 -46.75
C TYR A 283 -27.87 -49.48 -47.12
N SER A 284 -27.31 -49.44 -48.35
CA SER A 284 -26.31 -50.42 -48.78
C SER A 284 -25.00 -50.30 -47.98
N ARG A 285 -24.27 -51.41 -47.82
CA ARG A 285 -22.97 -51.45 -47.12
C ARG A 285 -21.97 -50.36 -47.59
N PRO A 286 -21.81 -50.08 -48.91
CA PRO A 286 -20.95 -49.00 -49.38
C PRO A 286 -21.43 -47.61 -48.94
N THR A 287 -22.74 -47.39 -48.90
CA THR A 287 -23.35 -46.11 -48.49
C THR A 287 -23.14 -45.86 -46.99
N VAL A 288 -23.37 -46.88 -46.16
CA VAL A 288 -23.10 -46.83 -44.71
C VAL A 288 -21.63 -46.54 -44.44
N SER A 289 -20.70 -47.22 -45.14
CA SER A 289 -19.26 -46.98 -45.00
C SER A 289 -18.87 -45.53 -45.33
N ARG A 290 -19.45 -44.95 -46.41
CA ARG A 290 -19.22 -43.55 -46.79
C ARG A 290 -19.77 -42.56 -45.76
N ILE A 291 -20.99 -42.80 -45.24
CA ILE A 291 -21.60 -41.94 -44.22
C ILE A 291 -20.78 -41.97 -42.92
N ILE A 292 -20.30 -43.15 -42.51
CA ILE A 292 -19.43 -43.29 -41.34
C ILE A 292 -18.12 -42.52 -41.51
N GLN A 293 -17.49 -42.57 -42.69
CA GLN A 293 -16.28 -41.77 -42.95
C GLN A 293 -16.54 -40.26 -42.84
N GLU A 294 -17.68 -39.78 -43.34
CA GLU A 294 -18.04 -38.35 -43.22
C GLU A 294 -18.37 -37.96 -41.77
N LEU A 295 -19.10 -38.80 -41.02
CA LEU A 295 -19.40 -38.58 -39.60
C LEU A 295 -18.14 -38.60 -38.72
N GLU A 296 -17.17 -39.46 -39.03
CA GLU A 296 -15.86 -39.54 -38.37
C GLU A 296 -15.00 -38.30 -38.70
N LYS A 297 -15.01 -37.86 -39.97
CA LYS A 297 -14.35 -36.61 -40.40
C LYS A 297 -14.94 -35.38 -39.69
N LYS A 298 -16.25 -35.39 -39.42
CA LYS A 298 -16.96 -34.38 -38.61
C LYS A 298 -16.74 -34.55 -37.10
N GLN A 299 -15.96 -35.54 -36.65
CA GLN A 299 -15.69 -35.85 -35.24
C GLN A 299 -16.95 -36.12 -34.41
N LEU A 300 -17.97 -36.74 -35.03
CA LEU A 300 -19.24 -37.08 -34.39
C LEU A 300 -19.25 -38.50 -33.85
N ILE A 301 -18.49 -39.38 -34.51
CA ILE A 301 -18.36 -40.78 -34.17
C ILE A 301 -16.88 -41.18 -34.13
N GLU A 302 -16.60 -42.23 -33.37
CA GLU A 302 -15.33 -42.94 -33.32
C GLU A 302 -15.55 -44.38 -33.75
N ARG A 303 -14.55 -44.95 -34.44
CA ARG A 303 -14.52 -46.37 -34.79
C ARG A 303 -13.48 -47.10 -33.97
N GLU A 304 -13.91 -48.18 -33.33
CA GLU A 304 -13.03 -49.11 -32.64
C GLU A 304 -13.02 -50.45 -33.37
N LYS A 305 -11.84 -50.94 -33.76
CA LYS A 305 -11.74 -52.21 -34.49
C LYS A 305 -11.96 -53.38 -33.53
N VAL A 306 -12.97 -54.21 -33.81
CA VAL A 306 -13.29 -55.40 -33.02
C VAL A 306 -13.40 -56.60 -33.95
N GLY A 307 -12.37 -57.46 -33.93
CA GLY A 307 -12.29 -58.63 -34.80
C GLY A 307 -12.22 -58.25 -36.29
N LYS A 308 -13.23 -58.67 -37.07
CA LYS A 308 -13.34 -58.40 -38.51
C LYS A 308 -14.21 -57.17 -38.86
N THR A 309 -14.77 -56.50 -37.86
CA THR A 309 -15.67 -55.35 -38.03
C THR A 309 -15.24 -54.17 -37.16
N PHE A 310 -15.95 -53.04 -37.28
CA PHE A 310 -15.76 -51.86 -36.44
C PHE A 310 -16.98 -51.66 -35.57
N ILE A 311 -16.79 -51.28 -34.31
CA ILE A 311 -17.84 -50.69 -33.49
C ILE A 311 -17.83 -49.19 -33.74
N VAL A 312 -18.99 -48.64 -34.10
CA VAL A 312 -19.22 -47.21 -34.27
C VAL A 312 -19.83 -46.69 -32.98
N LYS A 313 -19.20 -45.67 -32.39
CA LYS A 313 -19.61 -45.04 -31.13
C LYS A 313 -19.83 -43.55 -31.34
N LEU A 314 -20.93 -43.01 -30.82
CA LEU A 314 -21.14 -41.56 -30.75
C LEU A 314 -20.22 -40.92 -29.71
N VAL A 315 -19.54 -39.84 -30.11
CA VAL A 315 -18.54 -39.13 -29.29
C VAL A 315 -19.15 -37.89 -28.62
N LYS A 316 -20.21 -37.33 -29.22
CA LYS A 316 -20.89 -36.12 -28.72
C LYS A 316 -22.38 -36.37 -28.56
N GLU A 317 -23.01 -35.66 -27.63
CA GLU A 317 -24.46 -35.66 -27.49
C GLU A 317 -25.08 -34.83 -28.63
N ILE A 318 -26.05 -35.42 -29.32
CA ILE A 318 -26.75 -34.78 -30.44
C ILE A 318 -28.16 -34.45 -29.95
N ASP A 319 -28.52 -33.16 -29.96
CA ASP A 319 -29.82 -32.69 -29.46
C ASP A 319 -30.88 -32.89 -30.56
N LEU A 320 -31.65 -33.98 -30.47
CA LEU A 320 -32.71 -34.33 -31.41
C LEU A 320 -34.01 -33.53 -31.22
N LYS A 321 -33.94 -32.28 -30.75
CA LYS A 321 -35.14 -31.43 -30.70
C LYS A 321 -35.63 -31.16 -32.12
N GLU A 322 -36.84 -31.63 -32.39
CA GLU A 322 -37.65 -31.23 -33.57
C GLU A 322 -38.00 -29.74 -33.52
#